data_AF-A0A2K4GID0-F1
#
_entry.id   AF-A0A2K4GID0-F1
#
_cell.length_a   1.000
_cell.length_b   1.000
_cell.length_c   1.000
_cell.angle_alpha   90.00
_cell.angle_beta   90.00
_cell.angle_gamma   90.00
#
_symmetry.space_group_name_H-M   'P 1'
#
loop_
_entity.id
_entity.type
_entity.pdbx_description
1 polymer ?
#
loop_
_entity_poly.entity_id
_entity_poly.type
_entity_poly.pdbx_seq_one_letter_code
_entity_poly.pdbx_strand_id
1 'polypeptide(L)'
;MERSPWHAGEQRLQAHVGVAERMEAFGRKVIRSEMPDQHRQFYRQLPFMLLGAVDAEGNPWASILEGPPGFAHSPEPASLQLDSLPSADDPVQLQVGAAIGLLGIELHTRRRNRINGRTSEVGAHGLSVTVDQAFGNCPKYIQLRQFHSVPLADPSTRIAQRFNALDDAATAMIRSADTFFVASYVDVDNSRAVDISHRGGQAGFVRVEGNCLTIPDFAGNQHFNTLGNLLLNPRAGLLFIDFTTGDLLQLSGSTELLLDGPQVETFQGAERLWKLHVQQAVHRPAALALRWRQMS
;
A
#
# COMPACT_ATOMS: atom_id res chain seq x y z
N MET A 1 15.34 -20.57 19.85
CA MET A 1 13.95 -20.44 19.35
C MET A 1 14.01 -19.64 18.07
N GLU A 2 13.38 -20.12 17.00
CA GLU A 2 13.27 -19.33 15.76
C GLU A 2 12.55 -18.02 16.02
N ARG A 3 13.04 -16.94 15.41
CA ARG A 3 12.43 -15.61 15.52
C ARG A 3 10.95 -15.64 15.08
N SER A 4 10.10 -14.89 15.77
CA SER A 4 8.70 -14.70 15.34
C SER A 4 8.68 -14.04 13.94
N PRO A 5 7.76 -14.45 13.04
CA PRO A 5 7.57 -13.79 11.76
C PRO A 5 6.90 -12.41 11.89
N TRP A 6 6.38 -12.07 13.09
CA TRP A 6 5.76 -10.80 13.41
C TRP A 6 6.75 -9.90 14.14
N HIS A 7 6.76 -8.61 13.82
CA HIS A 7 7.57 -7.65 14.55
C HIS A 7 6.85 -7.17 15.83
N ALA A 8 7.57 -6.44 16.70
CA ALA A 8 7.06 -6.10 18.03
C ALA A 8 5.75 -5.28 18.04
N GLY A 9 5.49 -4.49 17.00
CA GLY A 9 4.28 -3.67 16.89
C GLY A 9 3.05 -4.52 16.59
N GLU A 10 3.18 -5.46 15.65
CA GLU A 10 2.15 -6.46 15.36
C GLU A 10 1.87 -7.30 16.61
N GLN A 11 2.90 -7.83 17.27
CA GLN A 11 2.74 -8.66 18.47
C GLN A 11 2.00 -7.92 19.60
N ARG A 12 2.29 -6.62 19.81
CA ARG A 12 1.57 -5.81 20.81
C ARG A 12 0.09 -5.69 20.50
N LEU A 13 -0.27 -5.44 19.23
CA LEU A 13 -1.67 -5.32 18.82
C LEU A 13 -2.40 -6.67 18.83
N GLN A 14 -1.71 -7.74 18.43
CA GLN A 14 -2.25 -9.10 18.50
C GLN A 14 -2.51 -9.52 19.96
N ALA A 15 -1.61 -9.17 20.89
CA ALA A 15 -1.81 -9.40 22.31
C ALA A 15 -2.97 -8.57 22.87
N HIS A 16 -3.07 -7.29 22.48
CA HIS A 16 -4.14 -6.39 22.90
C HIS A 16 -5.54 -6.93 22.53
N VAL A 17 -5.69 -7.55 21.35
CA VAL A 17 -6.96 -8.17 20.94
C VAL A 17 -7.07 -9.67 21.26
N GLY A 18 -6.12 -10.23 22.03
CA GLY A 18 -6.18 -11.62 22.53
C GLY A 18 -5.94 -12.71 21.49
N VAL A 19 -5.17 -12.44 20.42
CA VAL A 19 -4.93 -13.39 19.30
C VAL A 19 -3.46 -13.75 19.08
N ALA A 20 -2.56 -13.31 19.96
CA ALA A 20 -1.10 -13.46 19.81
C ALA A 20 -0.66 -14.91 19.52
N GLU A 21 -1.04 -15.88 20.36
CA GLU A 21 -0.63 -17.28 20.18
C GLU A 21 -1.12 -17.88 18.85
N ARG A 22 -2.37 -17.56 18.47
CA ARG A 22 -2.95 -18.00 17.21
C ARG A 22 -2.23 -17.40 16.01
N MET A 23 -1.90 -16.10 16.06
CA MET A 23 -1.18 -15.42 15.00
C MET A 23 0.25 -15.92 14.88
N GLU A 24 0.93 -16.20 15.99
CA GLU A 24 2.27 -16.79 15.98
C GLU A 24 2.30 -18.12 15.23
N ALA A 25 1.39 -19.04 15.57
CA ALA A 25 1.29 -20.35 14.91
C ALA A 25 0.87 -20.23 13.43
N PHE A 26 0.03 -19.25 13.09
CA PHE A 26 -0.43 -19.00 11.73
C PHE A 26 0.66 -18.38 10.85
N GLY A 27 1.33 -17.33 11.33
CA GLY A 27 2.37 -16.58 10.62
C GLY A 27 3.48 -17.50 10.10
N ARG A 28 3.95 -18.42 10.94
CA ARG A 28 4.99 -19.40 10.59
C ARG A 28 4.62 -20.33 9.43
N LYS A 29 3.33 -20.49 9.12
CA LYS A 29 2.84 -21.34 8.03
C LYS A 29 2.63 -20.57 6.72
N VAL A 30 2.37 -19.26 6.81
CA VAL A 30 1.89 -18.46 5.68
C VAL A 30 2.88 -17.42 5.18
N ILE A 31 3.77 -16.92 6.04
CA ILE A 31 4.82 -15.97 5.66
C ILE A 31 6.03 -16.78 5.20
N ARG A 32 6.44 -16.59 3.95
CA ARG A 32 7.52 -17.33 3.30
C ARG A 32 8.59 -16.37 2.81
N SER A 33 9.85 -16.80 2.79
CA SER A 33 10.95 -16.04 2.17
C SER A 33 11.01 -16.17 0.64
N GLU A 34 10.10 -16.96 0.06
CA GLU A 34 10.02 -17.20 -1.37
C GLU A 34 8.57 -17.20 -1.84
N MET A 35 8.36 -16.86 -3.11
CA MET A 35 7.06 -16.86 -3.73
C MET A 35 6.68 -18.26 -4.22
N PRO A 36 5.56 -18.83 -3.75
CA PRO A 36 4.99 -20.03 -4.35
C PRO A 36 4.67 -19.80 -5.84
N ASP A 37 4.69 -20.84 -6.66
CA ASP A 37 4.38 -20.73 -8.10
C ASP A 37 3.03 -20.07 -8.38
N GLN A 38 2.03 -20.31 -7.52
CA GLN A 38 0.73 -19.67 -7.63
C GLN A 38 0.81 -18.14 -7.49
N HIS A 39 1.73 -17.61 -6.67
CA HIS A 39 1.98 -16.17 -6.55
C HIS A 39 2.73 -15.65 -7.78
N ARG A 40 3.75 -16.37 -8.24
CA ARG A 40 4.54 -16.00 -9.42
C ARG A 40 3.67 -15.92 -10.68
N GLN A 41 2.79 -16.89 -10.89
CA GLN A 41 1.81 -16.90 -11.99
C GLN A 41 0.81 -15.75 -11.85
N PHE A 42 0.36 -15.46 -10.63
CA PHE A 42 -0.54 -14.34 -10.36
C PHE A 42 0.07 -13.00 -10.74
N TYR A 43 1.28 -12.68 -10.29
CA TYR A 43 1.90 -11.39 -10.63
C TYR A 43 2.07 -11.21 -12.13
N ARG A 44 2.39 -12.29 -12.86
CA ARG A 44 2.53 -12.27 -14.33
C ARG A 44 1.27 -11.83 -15.07
N GLN A 45 0.09 -12.03 -14.50
CA GLN A 45 -1.16 -11.66 -15.17
C GLN A 45 -1.60 -10.21 -14.88
N LEU A 46 -0.99 -9.55 -13.89
CA LEU A 46 -1.42 -8.23 -13.46
C LEU A 46 -1.03 -7.16 -14.48
N PRO A 47 -1.88 -6.13 -14.69
CA PRO A 47 -1.54 -4.96 -15.48
C PRO A 47 -0.95 -3.82 -14.64
N PHE A 48 -0.94 -3.96 -13.31
CA PHE A 48 -0.30 -3.04 -12.39
C PHE A 48 0.10 -3.71 -11.07
N MET A 49 1.04 -3.09 -10.35
CA MET A 49 1.39 -3.43 -8.98
C MET A 49 1.57 -2.16 -8.16
N LEU A 50 1.24 -2.21 -6.87
CA LEU A 50 1.47 -1.10 -5.96
C LEU A 50 2.81 -1.27 -5.27
N LEU A 51 3.47 -0.16 -4.96
CA LEU A 51 4.70 -0.15 -4.16
C LEU A 51 4.65 0.87 -3.04
N GLY A 52 5.29 0.51 -1.92
CA GLY A 52 5.66 1.41 -0.83
C GLY A 52 7.17 1.52 -0.75
N ALA A 53 7.68 2.74 -0.67
CA ALA A 53 9.10 3.04 -0.47
C ALA A 53 9.26 4.17 0.55
N VAL A 54 10.48 4.40 1.01
CA VAL A 54 10.79 5.44 1.99
C VAL A 54 11.91 6.31 1.44
N ASP A 55 11.70 7.63 1.42
CA ASP A 55 12.70 8.59 0.96
C ASP A 55 13.86 8.77 1.95
N ALA A 56 14.83 9.61 1.58
CA ALA A 56 16.02 9.87 2.39
C ALA A 56 15.69 10.57 3.73
N GLU A 57 14.59 11.34 3.76
CA GLU A 57 14.04 12.01 4.94
C GLU A 57 13.17 11.06 5.80
N GLY A 58 13.07 9.79 5.41
CA GLY A 58 12.30 8.78 6.11
C GLY A 58 10.79 8.87 5.88
N ASN A 59 10.30 9.66 4.92
CA ASN A 59 8.89 9.76 4.62
C ASN A 59 8.48 8.55 3.75
N PRO A 60 7.50 7.75 4.20
CA PRO A 60 6.94 6.71 3.37
C PRO A 60 6.07 7.31 2.26
N TRP A 61 6.17 6.73 1.07
CA TRP A 61 5.35 7.04 -0.09
C TRP A 61 4.75 5.76 -0.66
N ALA A 62 3.47 5.83 -1.06
CA ALA A 62 2.80 4.77 -1.80
C ALA A 62 2.65 5.20 -3.27
N SER A 63 2.88 4.27 -4.20
CA SER A 63 2.66 4.49 -5.62
C SER A 63 2.22 3.20 -6.35
N ILE A 64 2.10 3.29 -7.66
CA ILE A 64 1.61 2.26 -8.58
C ILE A 64 2.52 2.23 -9.82
N LEU A 65 2.82 1.02 -10.29
CA LEU A 65 3.48 0.75 -11.56
C LEU A 65 2.51 0.07 -12.48
N GLU A 66 2.42 0.55 -13.71
CA GLU A 66 1.65 -0.07 -14.78
C GLU A 66 2.59 -0.76 -15.77
N GLY A 67 2.09 -1.81 -16.40
CA GLY A 67 2.73 -2.48 -17.52
C GLY A 67 1.79 -3.48 -18.18
N PRO A 68 2.09 -3.94 -19.40
CA PRO A 68 1.31 -5.00 -20.02
C PRO A 68 1.41 -6.28 -19.18
N PRO A 69 0.37 -7.15 -19.15
CA PRO A 69 0.49 -8.47 -18.52
C PRO A 69 1.78 -9.18 -18.96
N GLY A 70 2.57 -9.60 -17.98
CA GLY A 70 3.93 -10.10 -18.15
C GLY A 70 5.01 -9.19 -17.58
N PHE A 71 4.74 -7.89 -17.39
CA PHE A 71 5.72 -6.93 -16.89
C PHE A 71 6.21 -7.26 -15.48
N ALA A 72 5.36 -7.86 -14.65
CA ALA A 72 5.71 -8.36 -13.33
C ALA A 72 5.95 -9.87 -13.40
N HIS A 73 7.20 -10.31 -13.40
CA HIS A 73 7.54 -11.72 -13.55
C HIS A 73 8.63 -12.15 -12.58
N SER A 74 8.73 -13.44 -12.29
CA SER A 74 9.67 -13.98 -11.30
C SER A 74 10.53 -15.03 -11.97
N PRO A 75 11.81 -14.75 -12.29
CA PRO A 75 12.70 -15.75 -12.88
C PRO A 75 12.99 -16.89 -11.91
N GLU A 76 13.11 -16.59 -10.61
CA GLU A 76 13.32 -17.54 -9.51
C GLU A 76 12.39 -17.23 -8.33
N PRO A 77 12.07 -18.19 -7.44
CA PRO A 77 11.11 -17.99 -6.34
C PRO A 77 11.43 -16.83 -5.39
N ALA A 78 12.71 -16.50 -5.21
CA ALA A 78 13.17 -15.44 -4.32
C ALA A 78 13.35 -14.07 -4.99
N SER A 79 12.97 -13.92 -6.27
CA SER A 79 13.07 -12.62 -6.95
C SER A 79 11.87 -12.30 -7.83
N LEU A 80 11.50 -11.02 -7.85
CA LEU A 80 10.49 -10.43 -8.71
C LEU A 80 11.13 -9.33 -9.57
N GLN A 81 10.91 -9.41 -10.88
CA GLN A 81 11.22 -8.40 -11.87
C GLN A 81 9.95 -7.62 -12.24
N LEU A 82 10.08 -6.30 -12.31
CA LEU A 82 9.06 -5.37 -12.78
C LEU A 82 9.67 -4.57 -13.94
N ASP A 83 9.17 -4.76 -15.16
CA ASP A 83 9.67 -4.09 -16.38
C ASP A 83 9.19 -2.63 -16.48
N SER A 84 9.07 -1.95 -15.34
CA SER A 84 8.53 -0.61 -15.19
C SER A 84 9.17 0.08 -13.98
N LEU A 85 9.26 1.41 -14.05
CA LEU A 85 9.76 2.26 -12.97
C LEU A 85 8.76 3.38 -12.67
N PRO A 86 8.78 3.95 -11.45
CA PRO A 86 8.06 5.17 -11.17
C PRO A 86 8.50 6.25 -12.18
N SER A 87 7.55 7.01 -12.70
CA SER A 87 7.87 8.12 -13.59
C SER A 87 8.58 9.25 -12.83
N ALA A 88 9.26 10.13 -13.55
CA ALA A 88 10.12 11.16 -12.95
C ALA A 88 9.39 12.14 -12.01
N ASP A 89 8.07 12.27 -12.15
CA ASP A 89 7.21 13.12 -11.32
C ASP A 89 6.63 12.40 -10.09
N ASP A 90 6.85 11.08 -9.96
CA ASP A 90 6.47 10.29 -8.80
C ASP A 90 7.31 10.68 -7.56
N PRO A 91 6.70 10.85 -6.37
CA PRO A 91 7.46 11.05 -5.15
C PRO A 91 8.25 9.81 -4.69
N VAL A 92 7.92 8.61 -5.15
CA VAL A 92 8.70 7.40 -4.82
C VAL A 92 10.06 7.45 -5.50
N GLN A 93 11.12 7.44 -4.70
CA GLN A 93 12.49 7.29 -5.14
C GLN A 93 12.99 5.88 -4.80
N LEU A 94 13.57 5.21 -5.79
CA LEU A 94 14.12 3.87 -5.63
C LEU A 94 15.64 3.91 -5.68
N GLN A 95 16.27 3.20 -4.76
CA GLN A 95 17.72 3.03 -4.70
C GLN A 95 18.01 1.55 -4.51
N VAL A 96 19.11 1.05 -5.08
CA VAL A 96 19.54 -0.35 -4.87
C VAL A 96 19.85 -0.61 -3.40
N GLY A 97 19.39 -1.75 -2.88
CA GLY A 97 19.52 -2.19 -1.48
C GLY A 97 18.43 -1.66 -0.55
N ALA A 98 17.61 -0.70 -1.00
CA ALA A 98 16.52 -0.12 -0.21
C ALA A 98 15.39 -1.13 0.01
N ALA A 99 14.77 -1.06 1.19
CA ALA A 99 13.59 -1.85 1.49
C ALA A 99 12.38 -1.34 0.71
N ILE A 100 11.54 -2.26 0.23
CA ILE A 100 10.36 -1.98 -0.58
C ILE A 100 9.21 -2.92 -0.17
N GLY A 101 8.01 -2.38 -0.10
CA GLY A 101 6.77 -3.15 0.00
C GLY A 101 6.08 -3.19 -1.36
N LEU A 102 5.57 -4.34 -1.77
CA LEU A 102 4.85 -4.53 -3.03
C LEU A 102 3.51 -5.24 -2.78
N LEU A 103 2.49 -4.83 -3.52
CA LEU A 103 1.17 -5.46 -3.49
C LEU A 103 0.69 -5.71 -4.91
N GLY A 104 0.54 -6.98 -5.25
CA GLY A 104 -0.23 -7.40 -6.41
C GLY A 104 -1.70 -7.54 -6.01
N ILE A 105 -2.61 -6.90 -6.75
CA ILE A 105 -4.04 -6.96 -6.49
C ILE A 105 -4.82 -7.06 -7.80
N GLU A 106 -5.73 -8.02 -7.86
CA GLU A 106 -6.67 -8.22 -8.96
C GLU A 106 -8.08 -7.91 -8.48
N LEU A 107 -8.56 -6.72 -8.87
CA LEU A 107 -9.79 -6.15 -8.31
C LEU A 107 -11.04 -6.97 -8.65
N HIS A 108 -11.12 -7.55 -9.86
CA HIS A 108 -12.29 -8.30 -10.32
C HIS A 108 -12.43 -9.70 -9.70
N THR A 109 -11.35 -10.30 -9.18
CA THR A 109 -11.39 -11.58 -8.45
C THR A 109 -11.22 -11.42 -6.94
N ARG A 110 -10.96 -10.18 -6.48
CA ARG A 110 -10.58 -9.86 -5.09
C ARG A 110 -9.33 -10.61 -4.61
N ARG A 111 -8.43 -10.97 -5.52
CA ARG A 111 -7.18 -11.62 -5.15
C ARG A 111 -6.12 -10.58 -4.84
N ARG A 112 -5.38 -10.77 -3.74
CA ARG A 112 -4.20 -9.94 -3.43
C ARG A 112 -3.11 -10.74 -2.74
N ASN A 113 -1.88 -10.50 -3.17
CA ASN A 113 -0.68 -11.07 -2.58
C ASN A 113 0.35 -9.96 -2.36
N ARG A 114 1.05 -10.04 -1.23
CA ARG A 114 2.08 -9.09 -0.83
C ARG A 114 3.47 -9.69 -1.00
N ILE A 115 4.41 -8.83 -1.31
CA ILE A 115 5.85 -9.07 -1.19
C ILE A 115 6.45 -7.92 -0.39
N ASN A 116 7.27 -8.21 0.61
CA ASN A 116 8.19 -7.26 1.19
C ASN A 116 9.61 -7.74 0.86
N GLY A 117 10.51 -6.82 0.56
CA GLY A 117 11.84 -7.19 0.11
C GLY A 117 12.77 -6.02 -0.06
N ARG A 118 13.80 -6.22 -0.88
CA ARG A 118 14.84 -5.24 -1.19
C ARG A 118 15.03 -5.09 -2.67
N THR A 119 15.21 -3.86 -3.11
CA THR A 119 15.61 -3.57 -4.49
C THR A 119 17.00 -4.14 -4.75
N SER A 120 17.14 -5.05 -5.71
CA SER A 120 18.45 -5.58 -6.12
C SER A 120 19.01 -4.81 -7.32
N GLU A 121 18.14 -4.35 -8.21
CA GLU A 121 18.50 -3.55 -9.38
C GLU A 121 17.43 -2.49 -9.66
N VAL A 122 17.86 -1.31 -10.11
CA VAL A 122 16.99 -0.23 -10.57
C VAL A 122 17.66 0.39 -11.79
N GLY A 123 17.04 0.30 -12.96
CA GLY A 123 17.67 0.79 -14.20
C GLY A 123 16.83 0.66 -15.45
N ALA A 124 17.50 0.62 -16.61
CA ALA A 124 16.85 0.63 -17.93
C ALA A 124 15.88 -0.54 -18.18
N HIS A 125 16.09 -1.67 -17.49
CA HIS A 125 15.24 -2.86 -17.58
C HIS A 125 14.13 -2.91 -16.52
N GLY A 126 13.98 -1.85 -15.73
CA GLY A 126 12.98 -1.77 -14.68
C GLY A 126 13.57 -1.95 -13.28
N LEU A 127 12.83 -2.66 -12.44
CA LEU A 127 13.09 -2.86 -11.02
C LEU A 127 13.16 -4.36 -10.71
N SER A 128 14.27 -4.80 -10.12
CA SER A 128 14.40 -6.15 -9.56
C SER A 128 14.31 -6.08 -8.03
N VAL A 129 13.59 -7.03 -7.43
CA VAL A 129 13.39 -7.13 -5.97
C VAL A 129 13.74 -8.53 -5.48
N THR A 130 14.65 -8.62 -4.52
CA THR A 130 14.88 -9.82 -3.70
C THR A 130 13.77 -9.90 -2.64
N VAL A 131 13.12 -11.05 -2.54
CA VAL A 131 11.98 -11.29 -1.65
C VAL A 131 12.48 -11.64 -0.25
N ASP A 132 12.04 -10.88 0.76
CA ASP A 132 12.22 -11.22 2.18
C ASP A 132 10.98 -11.94 2.73
N GLN A 133 9.80 -11.49 2.31
CA GLN A 133 8.52 -12.06 2.73
C GLN A 133 7.52 -12.05 1.58
N ALA A 134 6.82 -13.16 1.37
CA ALA A 134 5.70 -13.28 0.45
C ALA A 134 4.53 -14.01 1.11
N PHE A 135 3.32 -13.46 1.00
CA PHE A 135 2.12 -14.06 1.56
C PHE A 135 0.84 -13.52 0.91
N GLY A 136 -0.24 -14.30 0.97
CA GLY A 136 -1.57 -13.86 0.56
C GLY A 136 -2.26 -13.06 1.67
N ASN A 137 -3.15 -12.14 1.29
CA ASN A 137 -3.97 -11.40 2.26
C ASN A 137 -5.47 -11.64 2.03
N CYS A 138 -6.28 -11.43 3.07
CA CYS A 138 -7.73 -11.60 3.04
C CYS A 138 -8.39 -10.75 1.93
N PRO A 139 -9.37 -11.25 1.16
CA PRO A 139 -9.98 -10.52 0.03
C PRO A 139 -11.00 -9.44 0.44
N LYS A 140 -11.28 -9.28 1.74
CA LYS A 140 -12.30 -8.36 2.25
C LYS A 140 -12.09 -6.91 1.78
N TYR A 141 -13.21 -6.23 1.52
CA TYR A 141 -13.32 -4.82 1.14
C TYR A 141 -12.68 -4.43 -0.20
N ILE A 142 -12.23 -5.40 -1.01
CA ILE A 142 -11.79 -5.12 -2.38
C ILE A 142 -13.04 -4.89 -3.25
N GLN A 143 -13.15 -3.70 -3.80
CA GLN A 143 -14.23 -3.32 -4.69
C GLN A 143 -14.00 -3.89 -6.10
N LEU A 144 -15.02 -4.53 -6.66
CA LEU A 144 -14.92 -5.22 -7.95
C LEU A 144 -14.83 -4.20 -9.08
N ARG A 145 -13.76 -4.32 -9.89
CA ARG A 145 -13.51 -3.43 -11.02
C ARG A 145 -12.92 -4.16 -12.19
N GLN A 146 -13.41 -3.86 -13.39
CA GLN A 146 -12.76 -4.23 -14.64
C GLN A 146 -11.93 -3.07 -15.16
N PHE A 147 -10.76 -3.37 -15.72
CA PHE A 147 -9.86 -2.37 -16.28
C PHE A 147 -9.94 -2.35 -17.81
N HIS A 148 -9.59 -1.20 -18.36
CA HIS A 148 -9.22 -1.02 -19.77
C HIS A 148 -8.07 -0.01 -19.81
N SER A 149 -7.30 -0.01 -20.91
CA SER A 149 -6.23 0.96 -21.11
C SER A 149 -6.67 2.06 -22.06
N VAL A 150 -6.25 3.29 -21.78
CA VAL A 150 -6.37 4.44 -22.67
C VAL A 150 -4.97 5.04 -22.92
N PRO A 151 -4.70 5.66 -24.08
CA PRO A 151 -3.45 6.38 -24.29
C PRO A 151 -3.27 7.49 -23.26
N LEU A 152 -2.05 7.63 -22.74
CA LEU A 152 -1.69 8.76 -21.89
C LEU A 152 -1.67 10.06 -22.70
N ALA A 153 -2.22 11.12 -22.12
CA ALA A 153 -2.05 12.46 -22.67
C ALA A 153 -0.58 12.92 -22.58
N ASP A 154 -0.23 13.97 -23.33
CA ASP A 154 1.10 14.55 -23.34
C ASP A 154 1.55 14.88 -21.91
N PRO A 155 2.72 14.40 -21.44
CA PRO A 155 3.24 14.70 -20.11
C PRO A 155 3.24 16.20 -19.76
N SER A 156 3.44 17.08 -20.75
CA SER A 156 3.41 18.54 -20.56
C SER A 156 2.05 19.09 -20.14
N THR A 157 0.96 18.36 -20.38
CA THR A 157 -0.42 18.75 -20.01
C THR A 157 -0.88 18.20 -18.67
N ARG A 158 -0.06 17.37 -18.01
CA ARG A 158 -0.39 16.67 -16.76
C ARG A 158 0.75 16.82 -15.75
N ILE A 159 1.02 18.08 -15.44
CA ILE A 159 2.07 18.49 -14.50
C ILE A 159 1.67 18.09 -13.08
N ALA A 160 2.56 17.39 -12.39
CA ALA A 160 2.38 17.06 -10.98
C ALA A 160 2.39 18.34 -10.11
N GLN A 161 1.45 18.40 -9.17
CA GLN A 161 1.27 19.50 -8.23
C GLN A 161 1.70 19.06 -6.85
N ARG A 162 2.59 19.83 -6.19
CA ARG A 162 3.08 19.54 -4.84
C ARG A 162 2.57 20.59 -3.87
N PHE A 163 2.08 20.15 -2.72
CA PHE A 163 1.53 21.02 -1.69
C PHE A 163 1.63 20.37 -0.32
N ASN A 164 1.54 21.18 0.74
CA ASN A 164 1.64 20.71 2.12
C ASN A 164 0.30 20.81 2.88
N ALA A 165 -0.72 21.43 2.28
CA ALA A 165 -2.07 21.55 2.81
C ALA A 165 -3.06 21.03 1.78
N LEU A 166 -3.97 20.16 2.19
CA LEU A 166 -5.04 19.65 1.33
C LEU A 166 -5.90 20.80 0.81
N ASP A 167 -6.06 20.86 -0.51
CA ASP A 167 -7.01 21.74 -1.17
C ASP A 167 -8.37 21.05 -1.34
N ASP A 168 -9.33 21.77 -1.94
CA ASP A 168 -10.68 21.27 -2.16
C ASP A 168 -10.70 20.07 -3.11
N ALA A 169 -9.82 20.03 -4.12
CA ALA A 169 -9.75 18.95 -5.09
C ALA A 169 -9.23 17.65 -4.43
N ALA A 170 -8.14 17.73 -3.67
CA ALA A 170 -7.60 16.62 -2.90
C ALA A 170 -8.61 16.12 -1.86
N THR A 171 -9.28 17.04 -1.15
CA THR A 171 -10.32 16.71 -0.18
C THR A 171 -11.49 15.98 -0.85
N ALA A 172 -11.95 16.45 -2.01
CA ALA A 172 -13.02 15.82 -2.76
C ALA A 172 -12.64 14.40 -3.19
N MET A 173 -11.43 14.21 -3.73
CA MET A 173 -10.92 12.90 -4.15
C MET A 173 -10.88 11.90 -2.99
N ILE A 174 -10.39 12.32 -1.81
CA ILE A 174 -10.35 11.48 -0.60
C ILE A 174 -11.77 11.10 -0.17
N ARG A 175 -12.71 12.06 -0.15
CA ARG A 175 -14.09 11.81 0.27
C ARG A 175 -14.86 10.92 -0.70
N SER A 176 -14.57 10.96 -2.00
CA SER A 176 -15.19 10.07 -2.98
C SER A 176 -14.55 8.68 -3.02
N ALA A 177 -13.34 8.51 -2.46
CA ALA A 177 -12.64 7.25 -2.51
C ALA A 177 -13.33 6.18 -1.64
N ASP A 178 -13.53 5.01 -2.22
CA ASP A 178 -13.92 3.79 -1.53
C ASP A 178 -12.72 2.86 -1.28
N THR A 179 -11.54 3.24 -1.80
CA THR A 179 -10.30 2.46 -1.83
C THR A 179 -9.11 3.41 -1.77
N PHE A 180 -8.12 3.09 -0.94
CA PHE A 180 -6.78 3.70 -0.98
C PHE A 180 -5.71 2.68 -0.57
N PHE A 181 -4.45 3.01 -0.80
CA PHE A 181 -3.31 2.19 -0.40
C PHE A 181 -2.44 2.94 0.60
N VAL A 182 -1.83 2.21 1.54
CA VAL A 182 -1.01 2.77 2.60
C VAL A 182 0.35 2.07 2.63
N ALA A 183 1.41 2.87 2.48
CA ALA A 183 2.78 2.50 2.76
C ALA A 183 3.12 2.86 4.21
N SER A 184 3.77 1.94 4.93
CA SER A 184 4.32 2.19 6.26
C SER A 184 5.57 1.32 6.45
N TYR A 185 6.39 1.63 7.46
CA TYR A 185 7.61 0.87 7.69
C TYR A 185 8.00 0.86 9.16
N VAL A 186 8.88 -0.07 9.52
CA VAL A 186 9.61 -0.11 10.79
C VAL A 186 11.06 -0.45 10.53
N ASP A 187 11.93 -0.05 11.44
CA ASP A 187 13.31 -0.53 11.47
C ASP A 187 13.40 -1.65 12.52
N VAL A 188 13.76 -2.85 12.07
CA VAL A 188 13.87 -4.07 12.88
C VAL A 188 15.32 -4.53 12.80
N ASP A 189 16.02 -4.59 13.94
CA ASP A 189 17.45 -4.93 14.03
C ASP A 189 18.32 -4.11 13.06
N ASN A 190 18.13 -2.79 13.03
CA ASN A 190 18.81 -1.85 12.12
C ASN A 190 18.53 -2.10 10.62
N SER A 191 17.51 -2.88 10.31
CA SER A 191 17.07 -3.16 8.94
C SER A 191 15.66 -2.64 8.74
N ARG A 192 15.49 -1.74 7.77
CA ARG A 192 14.17 -1.24 7.38
C ARG A 192 13.32 -2.35 6.76
N ALA A 193 12.06 -2.43 7.17
CA ALA A 193 11.03 -3.29 6.59
C ALA A 193 9.85 -2.41 6.17
N VAL A 194 9.59 -2.33 4.86
CA VAL A 194 8.52 -1.52 4.28
C VAL A 194 7.36 -2.42 3.87
N ASP A 195 6.14 -1.96 4.14
CA ASP A 195 4.90 -2.64 3.78
C ASP A 195 4.03 -1.72 2.92
N ILE A 196 3.21 -2.31 2.04
CA ILE A 196 2.08 -1.63 1.40
C ILE A 196 0.79 -2.44 1.52
N SER A 197 -0.27 -1.76 1.91
CA SER A 197 -1.56 -2.36 2.24
C SER A 197 -2.70 -1.66 1.52
N HIS A 198 -3.71 -2.44 1.10
CA HIS A 198 -4.98 -1.90 0.59
C HIS A 198 -5.98 -1.68 1.72
N ARG A 199 -6.65 -0.53 1.70
CA ARG A 199 -7.77 -0.15 2.57
C ARG A 199 -9.00 0.15 1.71
N GLY A 200 -10.12 -0.46 2.04
CA GLY A 200 -11.37 -0.27 1.33
C GLY A 200 -12.55 -0.14 2.29
N GLY A 201 -13.59 0.55 1.85
CA GLY A 201 -14.80 0.82 2.60
C GLY A 201 -15.92 1.31 1.68
N GLN A 202 -16.99 1.85 2.26
CA GLN A 202 -17.94 2.65 1.48
C GLN A 202 -17.31 4.01 1.15
N ALA A 203 -17.65 4.61 0.01
CA ALA A 203 -17.18 5.96 -0.32
C ALA A 203 -17.48 6.92 0.85
N GLY A 204 -16.48 7.73 1.22
CA GLY A 204 -16.58 8.63 2.37
C GLY A 204 -16.22 8.01 3.73
N PHE A 205 -15.71 6.78 3.77
CA PHE A 205 -15.26 6.16 5.02
C PHE A 205 -14.06 6.87 5.67
N VAL A 206 -13.30 7.65 4.89
CA VAL A 206 -12.25 8.54 5.40
C VAL A 206 -12.85 9.90 5.71
N ARG A 207 -12.81 10.32 6.98
CA ARG A 207 -13.19 11.69 7.37
C ARG A 207 -12.00 12.61 7.17
N VAL A 208 -12.24 13.81 6.62
CA VAL A 208 -11.21 14.83 6.40
C VAL A 208 -11.59 16.09 7.18
N GLU A 209 -10.66 16.59 7.99
CA GLU A 209 -10.79 17.84 8.75
C GLU A 209 -9.48 18.62 8.65
N GLY A 210 -9.48 19.72 7.87
CA GLY A 210 -8.26 20.44 7.51
C GLY A 210 -7.24 19.51 6.86
N ASN A 211 -6.06 19.39 7.46
CA ASN A 211 -4.98 18.52 6.99
C ASN A 211 -4.96 17.13 7.67
N CYS A 212 -6.03 16.75 8.36
CA CYS A 212 -6.11 15.52 9.12
C CYS A 212 -7.13 14.57 8.48
N LEU A 213 -6.70 13.35 8.17
CA LEU A 213 -7.57 12.25 7.79
C LEU A 213 -7.82 11.38 9.02
N THR A 214 -9.08 11.02 9.29
CA THR A 214 -9.43 9.97 10.27
C THR A 214 -9.94 8.75 9.53
N ILE A 215 -9.29 7.61 9.76
CA ILE A 215 -9.45 6.39 8.99
C ILE A 215 -9.89 5.27 9.94
N PRO A 216 -11.05 4.63 9.70
CA PRO A 216 -11.46 3.48 10.48
C PRO A 216 -10.67 2.23 10.07
N ASP A 217 -10.30 1.42 11.06
CA ASP A 217 -9.81 0.08 10.83
C ASP A 217 -10.91 -0.94 11.11
N PHE A 218 -11.38 -1.58 10.05
CA PHE A 218 -12.41 -2.61 10.08
C PHE A 218 -11.82 -4.00 10.33
N ALA A 219 -12.66 -4.93 10.80
CA ALA A 219 -12.29 -6.32 11.06
C ALA A 219 -11.60 -7.00 9.86
N GLY A 220 -10.29 -7.22 10.00
CA GLY A 220 -9.40 -7.73 8.97
C GLY A 220 -8.92 -9.17 9.21
N ASN A 221 -7.69 -9.46 8.76
CA ASN A 221 -6.99 -10.72 8.99
C ASN A 221 -6.19 -10.74 10.31
N GLN A 222 -6.23 -9.65 11.10
CA GLN A 222 -5.53 -9.51 12.38
C GLN A 222 -3.99 -9.67 12.29
N HIS A 223 -3.40 -9.53 11.10
CA HIS A 223 -1.95 -9.50 10.96
C HIS A 223 -1.37 -8.21 11.56
N PHE A 224 -2.13 -7.11 11.49
CA PHE A 224 -1.73 -5.77 11.92
C PHE A 224 -0.51 -5.18 11.20
N ASN A 225 -0.17 -5.63 9.98
CA ASN A 225 1.02 -5.13 9.26
C ASN A 225 1.10 -3.59 9.19
N THR A 226 0.01 -2.92 8.82
CA THR A 226 0.01 -1.44 8.82
C THR A 226 0.08 -0.88 10.23
N LEU A 227 -0.85 -1.25 11.12
CA LEU A 227 -1.01 -0.58 12.42
C LEU A 227 0.13 -0.92 13.39
N GLY A 228 0.70 -2.11 13.28
CA GLY A 228 1.92 -2.51 13.98
C GLY A 228 3.07 -1.60 13.57
N ASN A 229 3.20 -1.29 12.28
CA ASN A 229 4.17 -0.29 11.82
C ASN A 229 3.87 1.08 12.43
N LEU A 230 2.63 1.58 12.31
CA LEU A 230 2.24 2.90 12.83
C LEU A 230 2.44 3.04 14.34
N LEU A 231 2.29 1.95 15.10
CA LEU A 231 2.51 1.92 16.54
C LEU A 231 3.98 2.13 16.91
N LEU A 232 4.92 1.63 16.10
CA LEU A 232 6.36 1.75 16.37
C LEU A 232 7.01 2.92 15.64
N ASN A 233 6.47 3.29 14.49
CA ASN A 233 6.97 4.36 13.64
C ASN A 233 5.75 5.15 13.10
N PRO A 234 5.40 6.29 13.71
CA PRO A 234 4.16 7.01 13.44
C PRO A 234 4.22 7.82 12.13
N ARG A 235 4.49 7.14 11.01
CA ARG A 235 4.57 7.72 9.66
C ARG A 235 3.86 6.84 8.66
N ALA A 236 3.14 7.44 7.71
CA ALA A 236 2.47 6.72 6.64
C ALA A 236 2.42 7.52 5.34
N GLY A 237 2.52 6.79 4.23
CA GLY A 237 2.29 7.30 2.88
C GLY A 237 0.98 6.76 2.35
N LEU A 238 0.11 7.59 1.80
CA LEU A 238 -1.16 7.17 1.20
C LEU A 238 -1.14 7.38 -0.30
N LEU A 239 -1.85 6.49 -1.02
CA LEU A 239 -2.15 6.61 -2.43
C LEU A 239 -3.67 6.49 -2.62
N PHE A 240 -4.28 7.56 -3.10
CA PHE A 240 -5.64 7.58 -3.64
C PHE A 240 -5.57 7.57 -5.16
N ILE A 241 -6.45 6.79 -5.78
CA ILE A 241 -6.55 6.63 -7.23
C ILE A 241 -7.96 7.01 -7.64
N ASP A 242 -8.11 7.98 -8.54
CA ASP A 242 -9.35 8.13 -9.28
C ASP A 242 -9.33 7.09 -10.40
N PHE A 243 -10.02 6.00 -10.15
CA PHE A 243 -10.13 4.86 -11.06
C PHE A 243 -10.76 5.23 -12.41
N THR A 244 -11.49 6.34 -12.52
CA THR A 244 -12.17 6.81 -13.74
C THR A 244 -11.33 7.76 -14.57
N THR A 245 -10.54 8.63 -13.95
CA THR A 245 -9.73 9.64 -14.64
C THR A 245 -8.26 9.24 -14.77
N GLY A 246 -7.78 8.33 -13.92
CA GLY A 246 -6.37 7.97 -13.79
C GLY A 246 -5.55 8.97 -12.98
N ASP A 247 -6.21 9.88 -12.26
CA ASP A 247 -5.55 10.82 -11.35
C ASP A 247 -5.02 10.09 -10.11
N LEU A 248 -3.86 10.53 -9.63
CA LEU A 248 -3.27 10.04 -8.38
C LEU A 248 -3.15 11.17 -7.37
N LEU A 249 -3.51 10.90 -6.12
CA LEU A 249 -3.16 11.75 -4.98
C LEU A 249 -2.33 10.93 -4.00
N GLN A 250 -1.06 11.33 -3.86
CA GLN A 250 -0.09 10.72 -2.98
C GLN A 250 0.12 11.63 -1.77
N LEU A 251 0.02 11.11 -0.55
CA LEU A 251 0.18 11.85 0.69
C LEU A 251 1.30 11.23 1.51
N SER A 252 2.00 12.04 2.30
CA SER A 252 2.88 11.56 3.37
C SER A 252 2.71 12.41 4.63
N GLY A 253 2.81 11.78 5.79
CA GLY A 253 2.58 12.47 7.05
C GLY A 253 2.76 11.60 8.29
N SER A 254 2.49 12.20 9.45
CA SER A 254 2.58 11.53 10.75
C SER A 254 1.24 10.91 11.16
N THR A 255 1.29 9.81 11.91
CA THR A 255 0.08 9.08 12.30
C THR A 255 -0.18 9.07 13.80
N GLU A 256 -1.45 9.06 14.17
CA GLU A 256 -1.93 8.81 15.53
C GLU A 256 -2.79 7.54 15.52
N LEU A 257 -2.60 6.61 16.47
CA LEU A 257 -3.39 5.39 16.58
C LEU A 257 -4.32 5.50 17.79
N LEU A 258 -5.62 5.34 17.57
CA LEU A 258 -6.64 5.32 18.62
C LEU A 258 -7.23 3.90 18.70
N LEU A 259 -6.82 3.17 19.74
CA LEU A 259 -7.23 1.78 19.90
C LEU A 259 -8.66 1.66 20.43
N ASP A 260 -9.04 2.51 21.37
CA ASP A 260 -10.32 2.46 22.06
C ASP A 260 -10.88 3.87 22.29
N GLY A 261 -12.13 3.95 22.73
CA GLY A 261 -12.73 5.17 23.28
C GLY A 261 -13.85 5.78 22.42
N PRO A 262 -14.49 6.87 22.90
CA PRO A 262 -15.74 7.38 22.33
C PRO A 262 -15.64 7.79 20.86
N GLN A 263 -14.45 8.20 20.39
CA GLN A 263 -14.24 8.53 18.98
C GLN A 263 -14.39 7.31 18.08
N VAL A 264 -13.88 6.14 18.50
CA VAL A 264 -14.00 4.88 17.75
C VAL A 264 -15.46 4.48 17.61
N GLU A 265 -16.24 4.61 18.68
CA GLU A 265 -17.68 4.31 18.71
C GLU A 265 -18.50 5.17 17.73
N THR A 266 -17.98 6.33 17.31
CA THR A 266 -18.64 7.19 16.30
C THR A 266 -18.51 6.66 14.86
N PHE A 267 -17.71 5.63 14.62
CA PHE A 267 -17.55 4.98 13.32
C PHE A 267 -18.15 3.59 13.35
N GLN A 268 -19.33 3.43 12.73
CA GLN A 268 -20.02 2.15 12.71
C GLN A 268 -19.14 1.04 12.12
N GLY A 269 -18.90 -0.01 12.90
CA GLY A 269 -18.14 -1.19 12.50
C GLY A 269 -16.62 -1.04 12.56
N ALA A 270 -16.09 0.14 12.92
CA ALA A 270 -14.67 0.30 13.18
C ALA A 270 -14.29 -0.38 14.50
N GLU A 271 -13.21 -1.16 14.48
CA GLU A 271 -12.64 -1.72 15.71
C GLU A 271 -11.73 -0.70 16.39
N ARG A 272 -11.02 0.10 15.59
CA ARG A 272 -10.03 1.12 15.99
C ARG A 272 -10.05 2.25 14.97
N LEU A 273 -9.45 3.39 15.31
CA LEU A 273 -9.20 4.48 14.36
C LEU A 273 -7.71 4.78 14.28
N TRP A 274 -7.29 5.35 13.17
CA TRP A 274 -6.01 6.03 13.10
C TRP A 274 -6.14 7.30 12.29
N LYS A 275 -5.28 8.25 12.56
CA LYS A 275 -5.24 9.52 11.86
C LYS A 275 -3.96 9.64 11.05
N LEU A 276 -4.05 10.37 9.95
CA LEU A 276 -2.90 10.90 9.23
C LEU A 276 -2.97 12.42 9.27
N HIS A 277 -1.95 13.04 9.86
CA HIS A 277 -1.68 14.46 9.71
C HIS A 277 -0.82 14.65 8.47
N VAL A 278 -1.43 15.10 7.38
CA VAL A 278 -0.74 15.31 6.10
C VAL A 278 0.35 16.36 6.31
N GLN A 279 1.53 16.10 5.74
CA GLN A 279 2.67 17.00 5.77
C GLN A 279 3.14 17.33 4.35
N GLN A 280 2.98 16.36 3.44
CA GLN A 280 3.32 16.49 2.04
C GLN A 280 2.24 15.80 1.19
N ALA A 281 1.95 16.38 0.04
CA ALA A 281 1.01 15.85 -0.92
C ALA A 281 1.50 16.11 -2.34
N VAL A 282 1.23 15.15 -3.22
CA VAL A 282 1.48 15.22 -4.66
C VAL A 282 0.23 14.78 -5.40
N HIS A 283 -0.38 15.70 -6.16
CA HIS A 283 -1.46 15.39 -7.08
C HIS A 283 -0.89 15.25 -8.49
N ARG A 284 -1.23 14.15 -9.17
CA ARG A 284 -0.71 13.82 -10.50
C ARG A 284 -1.89 13.53 -11.43
N PRO A 285 -2.31 14.55 -12.21
CA PRO A 285 -3.45 14.41 -13.12
C PRO A 285 -3.16 13.38 -14.22
N ALA A 286 -4.14 12.53 -14.52
CA ALA A 286 -4.11 11.49 -15.56
C ALA A 286 -2.76 10.76 -15.63
N ALA A 287 -2.21 10.40 -14.47
CA ALA A 287 -0.89 9.77 -14.37
C ALA A 287 -0.90 8.33 -14.86
N LEU A 288 -2.05 7.67 -14.78
CA LEU A 288 -2.26 6.30 -15.21
C LEU A 288 -2.80 6.20 -16.63
N ALA A 289 -2.43 5.14 -17.34
CA ALA A 289 -3.03 4.70 -18.60
C ALA A 289 -4.23 3.78 -18.35
N LEU A 290 -4.26 3.04 -17.24
CA LEU A 290 -5.38 2.17 -16.90
C LEU A 290 -6.56 2.99 -16.36
N ARG A 291 -7.75 2.54 -16.71
CA ARG A 291 -9.03 3.04 -16.23
C ARG A 291 -9.87 1.87 -15.78
N TRP A 292 -10.67 2.08 -14.75
CA TRP A 292 -11.49 1.05 -14.17
C TRP A 292 -12.94 1.48 -14.08
N ARG A 293 -13.83 0.52 -14.24
CA ARG A 293 -15.26 0.69 -14.02
C ARG A 293 -15.71 -0.30 -12.95
N GLN A 294 -16.57 0.15 -12.04
CA GLN A 294 -17.18 -0.77 -11.08
C GLN A 294 -17.97 -1.84 -11.83
N MET A 295 -17.83 -3.08 -11.37
CA MET A 295 -18.67 -4.16 -11.84
C MET A 295 -19.98 -4.11 -11.04
N SER A 296 -21.10 -4.09 -11.76
CA SER A 296 -22.44 -4.27 -11.19
C SER A 296 -22.61 -5.65 -10.59
#